data_AF-A0A1I6BYD4-F1
#
_entry.id   AF-A0A1I6BYD4-F1
#
_cell.length_a   1.000
_cell.length_b   1.000
_cell.length_c   1.000
_cell.angle_alpha   90.00
_cell.angle_beta   90.00
_cell.angle_gamma   90.00
#
_symmetry.space_group_name_H-M   'P 1'
#
loop_
_entity.id
_entity.type
_entity.pdbx_description
1 polymer ?
#
loop_
_entity_poly.entity_id
_entity_poly.type
_entity_poly.pdbx_seq_one_letter_code
_entity_poly.pdbx_strand_id
1 'polypeptide(L)'
;MLRWLDELASTEDDNRATSADNAVSVLTYHGAKGLEWPVVVLTSLDATARSSLWGVRARTVGSFDPQQPLANRFVHCWLKTWGRRSKPQAALNAEASVTGQSMQDEALAENKRLLYVGLTRARDMNIAVSFVRLRGPGRAWVGEIQSADALLFGDSGAVALTGNRQLSRQTRSWSKDDCAVEPPAKASEDCHWFTPRSRAQAKPLWHRPSSASGGIFKVVETDAVGVRLSLAGKPDMTALGSALHLCIARAAVLGSVPAPDVERILKTWAVADSIDKDAVCAQVEAFLAWIAKRWPGCPVHLEAPIEANGPNGTRIRGRIDLLVEEPNGWVLLDHKSNPGGAARDEDLAAKHGPQIESYGHALLSATGKPMSQGWLYLPVAARAVRLSCVPSSPPGSAQQKHEETQEWM
;
A
#
# COMPACT_ATOMS: atom_id res chain seq x y z
N MET A 1 -8.56 -9.05 33.74
CA MET A 1 -9.52 -8.61 32.71
C MET A 1 -10.96 -8.86 33.15
N LEU A 2 -11.37 -10.10 33.44
CA LEU A 2 -12.74 -10.38 33.94
C LEU A 2 -13.08 -9.68 35.26
N ARG A 3 -12.20 -9.72 36.27
CA ARG A 3 -12.40 -8.96 37.52
C ARG A 3 -12.50 -7.44 37.35
N TRP A 4 -11.81 -6.88 36.36
CA TRP A 4 -11.86 -5.44 36.06
C TRP A 4 -13.18 -5.06 35.38
N LEU A 5 -13.79 -5.99 34.63
CA LEU A 5 -15.13 -5.84 34.05
C LEU A 5 -16.22 -5.96 35.13
N ASP A 6 -16.09 -6.88 36.09
CA ASP A 6 -17.01 -6.97 37.24
C ASP A 6 -16.95 -5.71 38.11
N GLU A 7 -15.75 -5.14 38.30
CA GLU A 7 -15.54 -3.91 39.05
C GLU A 7 -16.19 -2.71 38.33
N LEU A 8 -16.00 -2.59 37.00
CA LEU A 8 -16.68 -1.58 36.16
C LEU A 8 -18.21 -1.68 36.23
N ALA A 9 -18.75 -2.90 36.17
CA ALA A 9 -20.20 -3.13 36.27
C ALA A 9 -20.73 -2.81 37.66
N SER A 10 -19.99 -3.14 38.71
CA SER A 10 -20.37 -2.87 40.11
C SER A 10 -20.37 -1.39 40.47
N THR A 11 -19.55 -0.58 39.80
CA THR A 11 -19.46 0.88 40.00
C THR A 11 -20.33 1.66 39.03
N GLU A 12 -21.14 0.99 38.18
CA GLU A 12 -21.90 1.59 37.07
C GLU A 12 -21.03 2.47 36.14
N ASP A 13 -19.72 2.20 36.08
CA ASP A 13 -18.73 3.01 35.37
C ASP A 13 -18.41 2.41 33.98
N ASP A 14 -19.38 1.68 33.42
CA ASP A 14 -19.34 1.20 32.04
C ASP A 14 -19.57 2.35 31.06
N ASN A 15 -18.49 3.11 30.86
CA ASN A 15 -18.44 4.24 29.94
C ASN A 15 -18.40 3.81 28.46
N ARG A 16 -18.52 2.51 28.14
CA ARG A 16 -18.71 2.07 26.76
C ARG A 16 -20.19 2.09 26.43
N ALA A 17 -20.72 3.31 26.29
CA ALA A 17 -21.99 3.50 25.62
C ALA A 17 -21.97 2.72 24.29
N THR A 18 -22.94 1.81 24.13
CA THR A 18 -23.26 1.23 22.83
C THR A 18 -23.37 2.38 21.83
N SER A 19 -22.62 2.30 20.72
CA SER A 19 -22.65 3.30 19.65
C SER A 19 -24.09 3.46 19.16
N ALA A 20 -24.82 4.42 19.72
CA ALA A 20 -26.17 4.72 19.26
C ALA A 20 -26.05 5.37 17.87
N ASP A 21 -26.98 5.04 16.96
CA ASP A 21 -27.00 5.52 15.58
C ASP A 21 -27.11 7.06 15.43
N ASN A 22 -27.23 7.80 16.54
CA ASN A 22 -27.29 9.26 16.61
C ASN A 22 -26.43 9.84 17.76
N ALA A 23 -25.18 9.39 17.89
CA ALA A 23 -24.27 9.85 18.94
C ALA A 23 -23.11 10.72 18.41
N VAL A 24 -22.61 11.63 19.26
CA VAL A 24 -21.35 12.35 19.03
C VAL A 24 -20.18 11.44 19.36
N SER A 25 -19.31 11.19 18.38
CA SER A 25 -18.07 10.43 18.58
C SER A 25 -16.92 11.34 18.99
N VAL A 26 -16.34 11.12 20.17
CA VAL A 26 -15.15 11.83 20.64
C VAL A 26 -13.94 10.93 20.45
N LEU A 27 -13.05 11.30 19.52
CA LEU A 27 -11.90 10.50 19.13
C LEU A 27 -10.62 11.33 19.11
N THR A 28 -9.50 10.64 19.28
CA THR A 28 -8.20 11.23 18.93
C THR A 28 -8.05 11.28 17.40
N TYR A 29 -7.18 12.17 16.90
CA TYR A 29 -6.87 12.25 15.46
C TYR A 29 -6.40 10.90 14.89
N HIS A 30 -5.65 10.11 15.67
CA HIS A 30 -5.24 8.76 15.28
C HIS A 30 -6.43 7.79 15.25
N GLY A 31 -7.30 7.84 16.26
CA GLY A 31 -8.49 6.99 16.34
C GLY A 31 -9.50 7.23 15.23
N ALA A 32 -9.48 8.42 14.62
CA ALA A 32 -10.33 8.76 13.50
C ALA A 32 -9.84 8.21 12.14
N LYS A 33 -8.62 7.66 12.06
CA LYS A 33 -8.03 7.20 10.80
C LYS A 33 -8.87 6.10 10.15
N GLY A 34 -9.19 6.27 8.87
CA GLY A 34 -10.01 5.32 8.11
C GLY A 34 -11.52 5.48 8.29
N LEU A 35 -11.94 6.36 9.21
CA LEU A 35 -13.34 6.69 9.45
C LEU A 35 -13.71 7.99 8.71
N GLU A 36 -15.01 8.24 8.56
CA GLU A 36 -15.59 9.40 7.87
C GLU A 36 -16.92 9.78 8.54
N TRP A 37 -17.16 11.09 8.71
CA TRP A 37 -18.42 11.64 9.22
C TRP A 37 -18.88 12.82 8.37
N PRO A 38 -20.19 13.13 8.33
CA PRO A 38 -20.72 14.30 7.61
C PRO A 38 -20.14 15.62 8.11
N VAL A 39 -20.04 15.76 9.44
CA VAL A 39 -19.48 16.94 10.11
C VAL A 39 -18.39 16.50 11.07
N VAL A 40 -17.25 17.20 11.06
CA VAL A 40 -16.15 16.96 12.00
C VAL A 40 -15.75 18.26 12.68
N VAL A 41 -15.70 18.22 14.01
CA VAL A 41 -15.23 19.32 14.85
C VAL A 41 -13.78 19.04 15.24
N LEU A 42 -12.87 19.88 14.77
CA LEU A 42 -11.44 19.81 15.05
C LEU A 42 -11.13 20.71 16.24
N THR A 43 -10.52 20.14 17.27
CA THR A 43 -10.12 20.85 18.49
C THR A 43 -8.63 20.66 18.73
N SER A 44 -8.06 21.37 19.71
CA SER A 44 -6.63 21.27 20.07
C SER A 44 -5.69 21.64 18.91
N LEU A 45 -6.10 22.60 18.06
CA LEU A 45 -5.32 23.11 16.92
C LEU A 45 -4.11 23.97 17.32
N ASP A 46 -3.86 24.10 18.63
CA ASP A 46 -2.65 24.68 19.23
C ASP A 46 -1.58 23.64 19.58
N ALA A 47 -1.85 22.35 19.39
CA ALA A 47 -0.91 21.29 19.71
C ALA A 47 0.38 21.36 18.88
N THR A 48 1.53 21.46 19.54
CA THR A 48 2.83 21.50 18.87
C THR A 48 3.39 20.09 18.66
N ALA A 49 4.11 19.88 17.56
CA ALA A 49 4.84 18.64 17.32
C ALA A 49 5.74 18.25 18.51
N ARG A 50 5.64 16.99 18.92
CA ARG A 50 6.44 16.43 20.02
C ARG A 50 7.48 15.48 19.45
N SER A 51 8.74 15.93 19.43
CA SER A 51 9.86 15.06 19.04
C SER A 51 10.00 13.88 20.00
N SER A 52 10.35 12.73 19.42
CA SER A 52 10.70 11.51 20.15
C SER A 52 12.16 11.49 20.63
N LEU A 53 12.87 12.63 20.56
CA LEU A 53 14.26 12.77 21.00
C LEU A 53 14.49 12.25 22.41
N TRP A 54 13.52 12.44 23.31
CA TRP A 54 13.58 12.00 24.70
C TRP A 54 12.75 10.73 24.97
N GLY A 55 12.39 10.00 23.92
CA GLY A 55 11.65 8.74 23.98
C GLY A 55 12.40 7.59 23.32
N VAL A 56 11.77 6.42 23.30
CA VAL A 56 12.33 5.22 22.64
C VAL A 56 11.84 5.16 21.20
N ARG A 57 12.76 5.11 20.23
CA ARG A 57 12.44 4.96 18.81
C ARG A 57 13.56 4.28 18.05
N ALA A 58 13.22 3.50 17.02
CA ALA A 58 14.22 3.01 16.08
C ALA A 58 14.61 4.13 15.10
N ARG A 59 15.90 4.34 14.89
CA ARG A 59 16.44 5.29 13.90
C ARG A 59 17.44 4.59 12.98
N THR A 60 17.50 5.01 11.72
CA THR A 60 18.50 4.53 10.76
C THR A 60 19.49 5.66 10.49
N VAL A 61 20.79 5.35 10.51
CA VAL A 61 21.85 6.30 10.14
C VAL A 61 22.26 6.06 8.71
N GLY A 62 22.21 7.09 7.88
CA GLY A 62 22.51 6.98 6.45
C GLY A 62 21.35 6.41 5.64
N SER A 63 21.66 5.97 4.43
CA SER A 63 20.66 5.47 3.48
C SER A 63 20.10 4.11 3.89
N PHE A 64 18.82 3.89 3.63
CA PHE A 64 18.19 2.58 3.77
C PHE A 64 18.65 1.66 2.63
N ASP A 65 19.19 0.49 2.99
CA ASP A 65 19.47 -0.60 2.05
C ASP A 65 18.43 -1.71 2.22
N PRO A 66 17.55 -1.96 1.23
CA PRO A 66 16.59 -3.06 1.28
C PRO A 66 17.24 -4.44 1.42
N GLN A 67 18.48 -4.64 0.96
CA GLN A 67 19.21 -5.91 1.08
C GLN A 67 19.76 -6.12 2.50
N GLN A 68 19.95 -5.03 3.25
CA GLN A 68 20.37 -5.05 4.65
C GLN A 68 19.42 -4.20 5.51
N PRO A 69 18.15 -4.62 5.68
CA PRO A 69 17.10 -3.78 6.25
C PRO A 69 17.29 -3.43 7.73
N LEU A 70 18.23 -4.11 8.39
CA LEU A 70 18.63 -3.86 9.77
C LEU A 70 19.99 -3.15 9.89
N ALA A 71 20.75 -3.02 8.79
CA ALA A 71 22.02 -2.30 8.82
C ALA A 71 21.80 -0.84 9.23
N ASN A 72 22.73 -0.33 10.02
CA ASN A 72 22.74 1.05 10.54
C ASN A 72 21.46 1.45 11.30
N ARG A 73 20.68 0.48 11.78
CA ARG A 73 19.46 0.71 12.54
C ARG A 73 19.73 0.56 14.04
N PHE A 74 19.44 1.62 14.79
CA PHE A 74 19.73 1.71 16.22
C PHE A 74 18.48 2.04 17.01
N VAL A 75 18.42 1.59 18.26
CA VAL A 75 17.43 2.07 19.22
C VAL A 75 17.96 3.39 19.80
N HIS A 76 17.26 4.48 19.52
CA HIS A 76 17.45 5.76 20.19
C HIS A 76 16.70 5.74 21.53
N CYS A 77 17.41 6.07 22.61
CA CYS A 77 16.83 6.18 23.94
C CYS A 77 17.64 7.21 24.75
N TRP A 78 17.28 8.49 24.63
CA TRP A 78 17.80 9.52 25.53
C TRP A 78 16.75 9.82 26.60
N LEU A 79 17.16 9.74 27.87
CA LEU A 79 16.23 9.91 28.99
C LEU A 79 16.05 11.40 29.32
N LYS A 80 14.80 11.79 29.56
CA LYS A 80 14.49 13.12 30.09
C LYS A 80 14.79 13.17 31.59
N THR A 81 15.86 13.86 31.99
CA THR A 81 16.36 13.87 33.39
C THR A 81 15.96 15.09 34.22
N TRP A 82 15.33 16.11 33.64
CA TRP A 82 15.09 17.41 34.31
C TRP A 82 13.63 17.66 34.75
N GLY A 83 12.69 16.75 34.53
CA GLY A 83 11.31 16.86 35.05
C GLY A 83 10.66 18.23 34.77
N ARG A 84 10.25 18.93 35.84
CA ARG A 84 9.70 20.30 35.82
C ARG A 84 10.75 21.42 35.99
N ARG A 85 12.03 21.08 36.17
CA ARG A 85 13.14 22.04 36.30
C ARG A 85 13.54 22.59 34.93
N SER A 86 14.35 23.64 34.94
CA SER A 86 14.96 24.20 33.73
C SER A 86 15.76 23.13 32.97
N LYS A 87 15.74 23.21 31.63
CA LYS A 87 16.54 22.32 30.78
C LYS A 87 18.03 22.53 31.07
N PRO A 88 18.81 21.46 31.36
CA PRO A 88 20.26 21.59 31.47
C PRO A 88 20.87 21.91 30.10
N GLN A 89 22.07 22.50 30.07
CA GLN A 89 22.76 22.85 28.83
C GLN A 89 22.93 21.63 27.90
N ALA A 90 23.17 20.45 28.46
CA ALA A 90 23.26 19.21 27.68
C ALA A 90 21.96 18.89 26.91
N ALA A 91 20.79 19.18 27.47
CA ALA A 91 19.52 18.98 26.78
C ALA A 91 19.32 19.99 25.64
N LEU A 92 19.75 21.24 25.83
CA LEU A 92 19.74 22.26 24.77
C LEU A 92 20.69 21.86 23.63
N ASN A 93 21.90 21.41 23.96
CA ASN A 93 22.88 20.93 22.97
C ASN A 93 22.35 19.70 22.21
N ALA A 94 21.65 18.79 22.90
CA ALA A 94 21.04 17.61 22.29
C ALA A 94 19.92 17.98 21.31
N GLU A 95 19.03 18.91 21.69
CA GLU A 95 17.97 19.42 20.82
C GLU A 95 18.54 20.18 19.59
N ALA A 96 19.64 20.91 19.78
CA ALA A 96 20.33 21.63 18.71
C ALA A 96 21.21 20.73 17.80
N SER A 97 21.49 19.49 18.21
CA SER A 97 22.30 18.55 17.42
C SER A 97 21.60 18.14 16.11
N VAL A 98 22.36 17.58 15.17
CA VAL A 98 21.82 17.03 13.91
C VAL A 98 20.69 16.02 14.18
N THR A 99 20.87 15.15 15.19
CA THR A 99 19.84 14.18 15.60
C THR A 99 18.61 14.87 16.17
N GLY A 100 18.79 15.89 17.01
CA GLY A 100 17.70 16.66 17.60
C GLY A 100 16.84 17.36 16.54
N GLN A 101 17.49 18.06 15.61
CA GLN A 101 16.83 18.74 14.49
C GLN A 101 16.11 17.75 13.58
N SER A 102 16.78 16.68 13.14
CA SER A 102 16.17 15.65 12.28
C SER A 102 14.94 15.00 12.93
N MET A 103 14.98 14.66 14.21
CA MET A 103 13.82 14.09 14.91
C MET A 103 12.69 15.10 15.11
N GLN A 104 13.01 16.39 15.25
CA GLN A 104 12.01 17.46 15.30
C GLN A 104 11.34 17.65 13.93
N ASP A 105 12.11 17.61 12.84
CA ASP A 105 11.57 17.69 11.47
C ASP A 105 10.66 16.49 11.16
N GLU A 106 11.05 15.28 11.56
CA GLU A 106 10.19 14.09 11.47
C GLU A 106 8.89 14.27 12.26
N ALA A 107 8.97 14.85 13.47
CA ALA A 107 7.80 15.10 14.30
C ALA A 107 6.86 16.14 13.68
N LEU A 108 7.40 17.22 13.11
CA LEU A 108 6.63 18.23 12.37
C LEU A 108 5.98 17.61 11.12
N ALA A 109 6.70 16.79 10.37
CA ALA A 109 6.15 16.08 9.22
C ALA A 109 5.00 15.14 9.61
N GLU A 110 5.12 14.43 10.74
CA GLU A 110 4.06 13.59 11.27
C GLU A 110 2.85 14.40 11.74
N ASN A 111 3.09 15.52 12.43
CA ASN A 111 2.01 16.38 12.90
C ASN A 111 1.20 16.96 11.73
N LYS A 112 1.86 17.32 10.61
CA LYS A 112 1.18 17.68 9.36
C LYS A 112 0.33 16.55 8.79
N ARG A 113 0.82 15.31 8.79
CA ARG A 113 0.06 14.12 8.35
C ARG A 113 -1.17 13.88 9.24
N LEU A 114 -1.06 14.10 10.54
CA LEU A 114 -2.17 13.97 11.48
C LEU A 114 -3.23 15.07 11.27
N LEU A 115 -2.83 16.31 11.00
CA LEU A 115 -3.76 17.37 10.66
C LEU A 115 -4.51 17.05 9.36
N TYR A 116 -3.80 16.52 8.35
CA TYR A 116 -4.40 15.99 7.12
C TYR A 116 -5.42 14.89 7.42
N VAL A 117 -5.11 13.95 8.31
CA VAL A 117 -6.08 12.92 8.74
C VAL A 117 -7.32 13.62 9.29
N GLY A 118 -7.19 14.52 10.27
CA GLY A 118 -8.33 15.23 10.87
C GLY A 118 -9.21 15.95 9.84
N LEU A 119 -8.60 16.80 9.01
CA LEU A 119 -9.31 17.60 8.00
C LEU A 119 -10.05 16.76 6.94
N THR A 120 -9.58 15.53 6.68
CA THR A 120 -10.17 14.63 5.68
C THR A 120 -11.19 13.65 6.25
N ARG A 121 -11.50 13.75 7.55
CA ARG A 121 -12.57 12.94 8.15
C ARG A 121 -13.96 13.49 7.82
N ALA A 122 -14.07 14.78 7.52
CA ALA A 122 -15.32 15.41 7.15
C ALA A 122 -15.69 15.14 5.69
N ARG A 123 -16.87 14.58 5.47
CA ARG A 123 -17.48 14.45 4.14
C ARG A 123 -18.02 15.79 3.63
N ASP A 124 -18.71 16.55 4.50
CA ASP A 124 -19.44 17.75 4.11
C ASP A 124 -18.89 19.03 4.78
N MET A 125 -18.64 19.00 6.10
CA MET A 125 -18.21 20.20 6.84
C MET A 125 -17.11 19.93 7.85
N ASN A 126 -16.05 20.74 7.79
CA ASN A 126 -15.07 20.88 8.86
C ASN A 126 -15.41 22.10 9.72
N ILE A 127 -15.42 21.93 11.04
CA ILE A 127 -15.52 23.00 12.02
C ILE A 127 -14.18 23.06 12.75
N ALA A 128 -13.36 24.08 12.46
CA ALA A 128 -12.07 24.27 13.11
C ALA A 128 -12.22 25.19 14.34
N VAL A 129 -11.95 24.67 15.54
CA VAL A 129 -12.10 25.40 16.80
C VAL A 129 -10.73 25.83 17.31
N SER A 130 -10.60 27.13 17.58
CA SER A 130 -9.42 27.75 18.18
C SER A 130 -9.86 28.74 19.25
N PHE A 131 -9.04 28.93 20.28
CA PHE A 131 -9.21 30.00 21.27
C PHE A 131 -8.23 31.14 21.02
N VAL A 132 -8.53 32.33 21.51
CA VAL A 132 -7.65 33.52 21.45
C VAL A 132 -7.20 33.88 22.86
N ARG A 133 -5.89 34.03 23.07
CA ARG A 133 -5.29 34.51 24.32
C ARG A 133 -4.69 35.89 24.11
N LEU A 134 -4.26 36.55 25.19
CA LEU A 134 -3.53 37.84 25.13
C LEU A 134 -2.30 37.81 24.21
N ARG A 135 -1.64 36.64 24.09
CA ARG A 135 -0.46 36.44 23.24
C ARG A 135 -0.79 36.05 21.79
N GLY A 136 -2.07 36.02 21.43
CA GLY A 136 -2.56 35.61 20.11
C GLY A 136 -3.36 34.31 20.11
N PRO A 137 -3.78 33.86 18.92
CA PRO A 137 -4.62 32.67 18.76
C PRO A 137 -3.85 31.36 18.96
N GLY A 138 -4.52 30.36 19.55
CA GLY A 138 -4.00 29.00 19.73
C GLY A 138 -4.09 28.18 18.44
N ARG A 139 -3.20 28.46 17.48
CA ARG A 139 -3.22 27.84 16.13
C ARG A 139 -1.86 27.30 15.70
N ALA A 140 -0.98 27.01 16.66
CA ALA A 140 0.40 26.61 16.39
C ALA A 140 0.48 25.39 15.46
N TRP A 141 -0.42 24.41 15.60
CA TRP A 141 -0.44 23.22 14.74
C TRP A 141 -0.79 23.58 13.29
N VAL A 142 -1.81 24.42 13.10
CA VAL A 142 -2.21 24.88 11.77
C VAL A 142 -1.11 25.74 11.15
N GLY A 143 -0.44 26.56 11.96
CA GLY A 143 0.70 27.37 11.55
C GLY A 143 1.94 26.58 11.07
N GLU A 144 2.02 25.27 11.33
CA GLU A 144 3.08 24.43 10.76
C GLU A 144 2.98 24.29 9.23
N ILE A 145 1.78 24.52 8.67
CA ILE A 145 1.52 24.53 7.24
C ILE A 145 1.42 25.97 6.76
N GLN A 146 2.29 26.35 5.84
CA GLN A 146 2.30 27.68 5.26
C GLN A 146 0.92 28.03 4.68
N SER A 147 0.42 29.22 5.06
CA SER A 147 -0.88 29.76 4.62
C SER A 147 -2.13 29.00 5.08
N ALA A 148 -2.01 27.91 5.86
CA ALA A 148 -3.18 27.18 6.34
C ALA A 148 -3.99 27.98 7.36
N ASP A 149 -3.34 28.86 8.14
CA ASP A 149 -4.04 29.72 9.10
C ASP A 149 -5.03 30.65 8.39
N ALA A 150 -4.57 31.39 7.38
CA ALA A 150 -5.40 32.31 6.60
C ALA A 150 -6.51 31.60 5.80
N LEU A 151 -6.31 30.31 5.49
CA LEU A 151 -7.31 29.49 4.80
C LEU A 151 -8.41 29.05 5.78
N LEU A 152 -8.04 28.44 6.91
CA LEU A 152 -8.98 27.88 7.87
C LEU A 152 -9.62 28.94 8.78
N PHE A 153 -8.92 30.03 9.05
CA PHE A 153 -9.34 31.10 9.93
C PHE A 153 -9.29 32.45 9.23
N GLY A 154 -10.38 33.21 9.33
CA GLY A 154 -10.51 34.55 8.77
C GLY A 154 -11.99 34.91 8.64
N ASP A 155 -12.33 35.99 7.94
CA ASP A 155 -13.72 36.42 7.86
C ASP A 155 -14.60 35.45 7.06
N SER A 156 -15.91 35.47 7.36
CA SER A 156 -16.91 34.73 6.61
C SER A 156 -16.94 35.18 5.15
N GLY A 157 -17.02 34.23 4.21
CA GLY A 157 -17.06 34.53 2.78
C GLY A 157 -16.49 33.42 1.91
N ALA A 158 -16.41 33.71 0.61
CA ALA A 158 -15.79 32.81 -0.36
C ALA A 158 -14.27 32.99 -0.35
N VAL A 159 -13.55 31.88 -0.21
CA VAL A 159 -12.08 31.82 -0.26
C VAL A 159 -11.69 31.11 -1.55
N ALA A 160 -10.94 31.82 -2.40
CA ALA A 160 -10.44 31.24 -3.65
C ALA A 160 -9.34 30.20 -3.36
N LEU A 161 -9.44 29.06 -4.03
CA LEU A 161 -8.46 27.98 -4.00
C LEU A 161 -7.80 27.84 -5.37
N THR A 162 -6.66 27.16 -5.41
CA THR A 162 -5.99 26.77 -6.65
C THR A 162 -6.93 25.98 -7.59
N GLY A 163 -6.86 26.32 -8.89
CA GLY A 163 -7.63 25.64 -9.94
C GLY A 163 -9.11 26.04 -10.04
N ASN A 164 -9.43 27.34 -9.88
CA ASN A 164 -10.79 27.89 -9.94
C ASN A 164 -11.79 27.27 -8.95
N ARG A 165 -11.29 26.68 -7.86
CA ARG A 165 -12.12 26.15 -6.78
C ARG A 165 -12.40 27.25 -5.77
N GLN A 166 -13.54 27.17 -5.07
CA GLN A 166 -13.87 28.08 -3.99
C GLN A 166 -14.29 27.29 -2.74
N LEU A 167 -13.94 27.83 -1.58
CA LEU A 167 -14.37 27.33 -0.28
C LEU A 167 -15.28 28.37 0.37
N SER A 168 -16.43 27.95 0.88
CA SER A 168 -17.28 28.81 1.71
C SER A 168 -16.82 28.69 3.16
N ARG A 169 -16.41 29.81 3.75
CA ARG A 169 -16.03 29.89 5.17
C ARG A 169 -17.09 30.65 5.94
N GLN A 170 -17.47 30.11 7.09
CA GLN A 170 -18.25 30.83 8.10
C GLN A 170 -17.44 30.90 9.39
N THR A 171 -17.38 32.09 9.97
CA THR A 171 -16.62 32.36 11.17
C THR A 171 -17.53 32.95 12.23
N ARG A 172 -17.40 32.42 13.44
CA ARG A 172 -18.08 32.89 14.64
C ARG A 172 -17.07 32.96 15.78
N SER A 173 -17.25 33.95 16.65
CA SER A 173 -16.43 34.15 17.84
C SER A 173 -17.33 34.31 19.04
N TRP A 174 -16.90 33.76 20.17
CA TRP A 174 -17.60 33.84 21.44
C TRP A 174 -16.60 34.29 22.50
N SER A 175 -17.03 35.21 23.35
CA SER A 175 -16.26 35.60 24.53
C SER A 175 -16.35 34.51 25.61
N LYS A 176 -15.51 34.63 26.64
CA LYS A 176 -15.59 33.75 27.82
C LYS A 176 -16.99 33.81 28.46
N ASP A 177 -17.55 35.01 28.53
CA ASP A 177 -18.85 35.23 29.15
C ASP A 177 -19.96 34.61 28.29
N ASP A 178 -19.90 34.75 26.97
CA ASP A 178 -20.84 34.08 26.04
C ASP A 178 -20.80 32.55 26.21
N CYS A 179 -19.63 31.97 26.46
CA CYS A 179 -19.47 30.53 26.69
C CYS A 179 -19.87 30.08 28.10
N ALA A 180 -19.97 30.99 29.07
CA ALA A 180 -20.39 30.68 30.44
C ALA A 180 -21.91 30.70 30.60
N VAL A 181 -22.62 31.32 29.66
CA VAL A 181 -24.08 31.29 29.61
C VAL A 181 -24.53 29.90 29.19
N GLU A 182 -25.39 29.29 30.01
CA GLU A 182 -26.03 28.02 29.65
C GLU A 182 -26.90 28.26 28.40
N PRO A 183 -26.70 27.49 27.31
CA PRO A 183 -27.48 27.70 26.10
C PRO A 183 -28.96 27.52 26.44
N PRO A 184 -29.84 28.41 25.94
CA PRO A 184 -31.26 28.28 26.21
C PRO A 184 -31.74 26.91 25.74
N ALA A 185 -32.64 26.29 26.50
CA ALA A 185 -33.29 25.05 26.10
C ALA A 185 -33.91 25.26 24.71
N LYS A 186 -33.32 24.63 23.69
CA LYS A 186 -33.84 24.70 22.33
C LYS A 186 -35.04 23.78 22.22
N ALA A 187 -36.09 24.28 21.57
CA ALA A 187 -37.20 23.44 21.12
C ALA A 187 -36.66 22.35 20.19
N SER A 188 -37.32 21.19 20.17
CA SER A 188 -36.99 20.15 19.19
C SER A 188 -37.19 20.71 17.78
N GLU A 189 -36.10 20.76 17.02
CA GLU A 189 -36.08 21.18 15.61
C GLU A 189 -35.73 19.97 14.74
N ASP A 190 -36.37 19.85 13.58
CA ASP A 190 -35.97 18.87 12.58
C ASP A 190 -34.56 19.19 12.07
N CYS A 191 -33.61 18.32 12.37
CA CYS A 191 -32.24 18.49 11.90
C CYS A 191 -32.16 18.13 10.41
N HIS A 192 -32.01 19.14 9.56
CA HIS A 192 -31.71 18.92 8.14
C HIS A 192 -30.25 18.54 7.97
N TRP A 193 -30.01 17.25 7.71
CA TRP A 193 -28.67 16.74 7.48
C TRP A 193 -28.26 16.87 6.00
N PHE A 194 -26.95 16.87 5.75
CA PHE A 194 -26.43 16.90 4.38
C PHE A 194 -26.95 15.72 3.57
N THR A 195 -27.55 16.00 2.41
CA THR A 195 -27.89 14.99 1.43
C THR A 195 -26.63 14.20 1.07
N PRO A 196 -26.59 12.87 1.29
CA PRO A 196 -25.43 12.08 0.94
C PRO A 196 -25.05 12.29 -0.52
N ARG A 197 -23.84 12.78 -0.77
CA ARG A 197 -23.32 12.83 -2.14
C ARG A 197 -23.18 11.39 -2.65
N SER A 198 -23.57 11.18 -3.91
CA SER A 198 -23.26 9.91 -4.59
C SER A 198 -21.77 9.63 -4.45
N ARG A 199 -21.44 8.46 -3.89
CA ARG A 199 -20.05 8.05 -3.71
C ARG A 199 -19.38 8.03 -5.08
N ALA A 200 -18.45 8.95 -5.31
CA ALA A 200 -17.59 8.87 -6.49
C ALA A 200 -16.77 7.58 -6.36
N GLN A 201 -16.98 6.62 -7.25
CA GLN A 201 -16.09 5.48 -7.36
C GLN A 201 -14.77 5.98 -7.97
N ALA A 202 -13.85 6.37 -7.09
CA ALA A 202 -12.48 6.58 -7.51
C ALA A 202 -11.91 5.25 -8.01
N LYS A 203 -11.23 5.27 -9.15
CA LYS A 203 -10.46 4.10 -9.60
C LYS A 203 -9.46 3.71 -8.50
N PRO A 204 -9.26 2.41 -8.22
CA PRO A 204 -8.29 1.99 -7.22
C PRO A 204 -6.92 2.60 -7.53
N LEU A 205 -6.29 3.22 -6.52
CA LEU A 205 -4.91 3.69 -6.68
C LEU A 205 -3.98 2.52 -7.00
N TRP A 206 -4.21 1.37 -6.36
CA TRP A 206 -3.36 0.19 -6.50
C TRP A 206 -3.86 -0.77 -7.57
N HIS A 207 -3.00 -1.08 -8.53
CA HIS A 207 -3.17 -2.15 -9.50
C HIS A 207 -2.34 -3.36 -9.05
N ARG A 208 -3.01 -4.49 -8.79
CA ARG A 208 -2.37 -5.78 -8.47
C ARG A 208 -2.23 -6.57 -9.77
N PRO A 209 -1.01 -6.91 -10.22
CA PRO A 209 -0.80 -7.65 -11.47
C PRO A 209 -1.59 -8.97 -11.55
N SER A 210 -1.73 -9.69 -10.43
CA SER A 210 -2.50 -10.95 -10.36
C SER A 210 -4.00 -10.79 -10.62
N SER A 211 -4.52 -9.56 -10.58
CA SER A 211 -5.92 -9.22 -10.86
C SER A 211 -6.09 -8.57 -12.23
N ALA A 212 -5.03 -8.49 -13.04
CA ALA A 212 -5.10 -7.96 -14.39
C ALA A 212 -5.99 -8.82 -15.29
N SER A 213 -6.66 -8.18 -16.25
CA SER A 213 -7.58 -8.81 -17.18
C SER A 213 -7.53 -8.11 -18.54
N GLY A 214 -7.92 -8.82 -19.60
CA GLY A 214 -7.92 -8.29 -20.97
C GLY A 214 -6.64 -8.61 -21.72
N GLY A 215 -6.58 -8.27 -23.01
CA GLY A 215 -5.50 -8.67 -23.91
C GLY A 215 -5.72 -10.06 -24.51
N ILE A 216 -5.02 -10.35 -25.61
CA ILE A 216 -5.03 -11.65 -26.27
C ILE A 216 -3.61 -12.20 -26.19
N PHE A 217 -3.45 -13.38 -25.63
CA PHE A 217 -2.15 -14.00 -25.42
C PHE A 217 -2.10 -15.36 -26.08
N LYS A 218 -0.94 -15.69 -26.62
CA LYS A 218 -0.68 -17.01 -27.20
C LYS A 218 0.57 -17.63 -26.62
N VAL A 219 0.58 -18.95 -26.55
CA VAL A 219 1.80 -19.72 -26.32
C VAL A 219 2.63 -19.70 -27.60
N VAL A 220 3.89 -19.31 -27.49
CA VAL A 220 4.82 -19.25 -28.63
C VAL A 220 5.91 -20.30 -28.56
N GLU A 221 6.18 -20.84 -27.37
CA GLU A 221 7.26 -21.78 -27.11
C GLU A 221 6.91 -22.59 -25.86
N THR A 222 7.28 -23.87 -25.83
CA THR A 222 7.12 -24.73 -24.65
C THR A 222 8.32 -25.66 -24.54
N ASP A 223 8.95 -25.64 -23.36
CA ASP A 223 10.08 -26.50 -23.02
C ASP A 223 9.67 -27.51 -21.94
N ALA A 224 10.13 -28.75 -22.09
CA ALA A 224 10.09 -29.73 -21.01
C ALA A 224 11.19 -29.41 -19.98
N VAL A 225 10.81 -29.35 -18.71
CA VAL A 225 11.70 -29.02 -17.60
C VAL A 225 11.51 -30.07 -16.52
N GLY A 226 12.43 -31.03 -16.41
CA GLY A 226 12.36 -32.10 -15.42
C GLY A 226 11.33 -33.17 -15.72
N VAL A 227 10.68 -33.71 -14.68
CA VAL A 227 9.74 -34.82 -14.74
C VAL A 227 8.47 -34.48 -13.96
N ARG A 228 7.31 -34.80 -14.55
CA ARG A 228 5.99 -34.47 -13.97
C ARG A 228 5.90 -34.96 -12.52
N LEU A 229 5.50 -34.06 -11.61
CA LEU A 229 5.33 -34.39 -10.21
C LEU A 229 4.02 -35.16 -10.00
N SER A 230 4.13 -36.35 -9.42
CA SER A 230 2.99 -37.16 -9.01
C SER A 230 2.42 -36.62 -7.70
N LEU A 231 1.12 -36.32 -7.69
CA LEU A 231 0.42 -35.87 -6.49
C LEU A 231 -0.40 -37.01 -5.89
N ALA A 232 -0.23 -37.25 -4.60
CA ALA A 232 -1.04 -38.20 -3.85
C ALA A 232 -2.29 -37.49 -3.29
N GLY A 233 -3.47 -38.11 -3.49
CA GLY A 233 -4.74 -37.58 -3.03
C GLY A 233 -5.15 -36.27 -3.71
N LYS A 234 -5.77 -35.37 -2.93
CA LYS A 234 -6.21 -34.03 -3.37
C LYS A 234 -5.61 -32.97 -2.45
N PRO A 235 -4.33 -32.58 -2.64
CA PRO A 235 -3.72 -31.54 -1.84
C PRO A 235 -4.46 -30.21 -2.00
N ASP A 236 -4.36 -29.35 -0.99
CA ASP A 236 -4.67 -27.93 -1.17
C ASP A 236 -3.65 -27.35 -2.18
N MET A 237 -4.15 -27.03 -3.38
CA MET A 237 -3.34 -26.51 -4.47
C MET A 237 -2.73 -25.14 -4.17
N THR A 238 -3.33 -24.37 -3.25
CA THR A 238 -2.78 -23.09 -2.78
C THR A 238 -1.55 -23.34 -1.92
N ALA A 239 -1.68 -24.19 -0.90
CA ALA A 239 -0.57 -24.57 -0.02
C ALA A 239 0.57 -25.24 -0.80
N LEU A 240 0.25 -26.15 -1.72
CA LEU A 240 1.24 -26.80 -2.59
C LEU A 240 1.97 -25.77 -3.46
N GLY A 241 1.24 -24.81 -4.04
CA GLY A 241 1.84 -23.73 -4.83
C GLY A 241 2.83 -22.91 -4.02
N SER A 242 2.43 -22.45 -2.83
CA SER A 242 3.30 -21.68 -1.95
C SER A 242 4.52 -22.47 -1.48
N ALA A 243 4.38 -23.77 -1.20
CA ALA A 243 5.49 -24.63 -0.83
C ALA A 243 6.50 -24.77 -2.00
N LEU A 244 6.03 -25.03 -3.21
CA LEU A 244 6.88 -25.16 -4.39
C LEU A 244 7.60 -23.85 -4.74
N HIS A 245 6.92 -22.70 -4.66
CA HIS A 245 7.53 -21.37 -4.79
C HIS A 245 8.71 -21.19 -3.83
N LEU A 246 8.49 -21.49 -2.55
CA LEU A 246 9.52 -21.35 -1.53
C LEU A 246 10.67 -22.35 -1.71
N CYS A 247 10.42 -23.57 -2.18
CA CYS A 247 11.47 -24.52 -2.52
C CYS A 247 12.36 -23.98 -3.66
N ILE A 248 11.76 -23.41 -4.71
CA ILE A 248 12.49 -22.81 -5.83
C ILE A 248 13.30 -21.61 -5.36
N ALA A 249 12.68 -20.67 -4.64
CA ALA A 249 13.35 -19.48 -4.13
C ALA A 249 14.50 -19.84 -3.18
N ARG A 250 14.29 -20.78 -2.26
CA ARG A 250 15.32 -21.24 -1.32
C ARG A 250 16.52 -21.86 -2.04
N ALA A 251 16.24 -22.74 -2.99
CA ALA A 251 17.29 -23.41 -3.76
C ALA A 251 18.10 -22.43 -4.61
N ALA A 252 17.42 -21.52 -5.30
CA ALA A 252 18.07 -20.54 -6.16
C ALA A 252 18.94 -19.54 -5.37
N VAL A 253 18.53 -19.15 -4.14
CA VAL A 253 19.38 -18.33 -3.24
C VAL A 253 20.63 -19.09 -2.78
N LEU A 254 20.52 -20.39 -2.51
CA LEU A 254 21.64 -21.21 -2.03
C LEU A 254 22.55 -21.75 -3.14
N GLY A 255 22.11 -21.70 -4.40
CA GLY A 255 22.81 -22.34 -5.52
C GLY A 255 22.84 -23.89 -5.43
N SER A 256 22.00 -24.48 -4.58
CA SER A 256 21.90 -25.92 -4.36
C SER A 256 20.49 -26.28 -3.85
N VAL A 257 20.13 -27.57 -3.85
CA VAL A 257 18.81 -28.03 -3.40
C VAL A 257 18.96 -28.92 -2.15
N PRO A 258 19.06 -28.35 -0.94
CA PRO A 258 19.18 -29.17 0.26
C PRO A 258 17.87 -29.90 0.56
N ALA A 259 17.86 -31.23 0.44
CA ALA A 259 16.69 -32.05 0.74
C ALA A 259 16.07 -31.78 2.13
N PRO A 260 16.84 -31.54 3.22
CA PRO A 260 16.25 -31.18 4.52
C PRO A 260 15.45 -29.88 4.51
N ASP A 261 15.85 -28.89 3.71
CA ASP A 261 15.12 -27.63 3.56
C ASP A 261 13.81 -27.83 2.79
N VAL A 262 13.86 -28.61 1.71
CA VAL A 262 12.66 -28.99 0.93
C VAL A 262 11.66 -29.72 1.83
N GLU A 263 12.12 -30.73 2.59
CA GLU A 263 11.27 -31.48 3.51
C GLU A 263 10.61 -30.58 4.56
N ARG A 264 11.39 -29.69 5.16
CA ARG A 264 10.91 -28.74 6.16
C ARG A 264 9.87 -27.80 5.56
N ILE A 265 10.07 -27.30 4.34
CA ILE A 265 9.09 -26.44 3.65
C ILE A 265 7.80 -27.22 3.40
N LEU A 266 7.87 -28.42 2.81
CA LEU A 266 6.69 -29.24 2.52
C LEU A 266 5.89 -29.57 3.80
N LYS A 267 6.57 -29.88 4.91
CA LYS A 267 5.93 -30.10 6.22
C LYS A 267 5.28 -28.82 6.77
N THR A 268 5.98 -27.68 6.68
CA THR A 268 5.48 -26.38 7.16
C THR A 268 4.16 -26.00 6.48
N TRP A 269 4.03 -26.32 5.19
CA TRP A 269 2.83 -26.07 4.40
C TRP A 269 1.82 -27.22 4.41
N ALA A 270 2.05 -28.27 5.23
CA ALA A 270 1.18 -29.44 5.35
C ALA A 270 0.90 -30.17 4.03
N VAL A 271 1.89 -30.23 3.13
CA VAL A 271 1.80 -30.94 1.83
C VAL A 271 2.80 -32.07 1.66
N ALA A 272 3.60 -32.38 2.70
CA ALA A 272 4.63 -33.42 2.65
C ALA A 272 4.07 -34.83 2.31
N ASP A 273 2.83 -35.14 2.72
CA ASP A 273 2.20 -36.43 2.41
C ASP A 273 1.58 -36.49 1.01
N SER A 274 1.49 -35.35 0.33
CA SER A 274 0.85 -35.22 -0.99
C SER A 274 1.83 -35.24 -2.15
N ILE A 275 3.13 -35.13 -1.88
CA ILE A 275 4.15 -35.05 -2.92
C ILE A 275 5.48 -35.62 -2.43
N ASP A 276 6.15 -36.37 -3.30
CA ASP A 276 7.45 -36.96 -2.99
C ASP A 276 8.55 -35.88 -2.92
N LYS A 277 9.29 -35.86 -1.81
CA LYS A 277 10.35 -34.88 -1.55
C LYS A 277 11.45 -34.95 -2.60
N ASP A 278 11.88 -36.15 -2.95
CA ASP A 278 13.05 -36.34 -3.83
C ASP A 278 12.68 -35.95 -5.26
N ALA A 279 11.44 -36.22 -5.68
CA ALA A 279 10.89 -35.70 -6.92
C ALA A 279 10.84 -34.16 -6.94
N VAL A 280 10.46 -33.50 -5.83
CA VAL A 280 10.52 -32.02 -5.75
C VAL A 280 11.97 -31.53 -5.87
N CYS A 281 12.93 -32.18 -5.21
CA CYS A 281 14.33 -31.81 -5.30
C CYS A 281 14.84 -31.89 -6.75
N ALA A 282 14.62 -33.03 -7.41
CA ALA A 282 14.99 -33.24 -8.81
C ALA A 282 14.33 -32.23 -9.76
N GLN A 283 13.07 -31.88 -9.50
CA GLN A 283 12.32 -30.91 -10.31
C GLN A 283 12.88 -29.49 -10.15
N VAL A 284 13.29 -29.09 -8.95
CA VAL A 284 13.93 -27.79 -8.71
C VAL A 284 15.32 -27.75 -9.33
N GLU A 285 16.12 -28.82 -9.21
CA GLU A 285 17.44 -28.92 -9.86
C GLU A 285 17.31 -28.81 -11.39
N ALA A 286 16.36 -29.51 -11.98
CA ALA A 286 16.09 -29.45 -13.42
C ALA A 286 15.70 -28.03 -13.87
N PHE A 287 14.93 -27.31 -13.05
CA PHE A 287 14.57 -25.92 -13.32
C PHE A 287 15.78 -24.99 -13.28
N LEU A 288 16.62 -25.07 -12.24
CA LEU A 288 17.83 -24.25 -12.13
C LEU A 288 18.80 -24.53 -13.28
N ALA A 289 18.97 -25.80 -13.65
CA ALA A 289 19.78 -26.20 -14.80
C ALA A 289 19.22 -25.66 -16.12
N TRP A 290 17.89 -25.67 -16.29
CA TRP A 290 17.23 -25.11 -17.46
C TRP A 290 17.43 -23.59 -17.56
N ILE A 291 17.30 -22.84 -16.46
CA ILE A 291 17.61 -21.40 -16.41
C ILE A 291 19.06 -21.15 -16.83
N ALA A 292 20.02 -21.84 -16.21
CA ALA A 292 21.45 -21.67 -16.49
C ALA A 292 21.82 -22.01 -17.94
N LYS A 293 21.13 -22.99 -18.54
CA LYS A 293 21.31 -23.35 -19.95
C LYS A 293 20.72 -22.30 -20.89
N ARG A 294 19.54 -21.75 -20.59
CA ARG A 294 18.83 -20.82 -21.48
C ARG A 294 19.44 -19.42 -21.45
N TRP A 295 19.92 -18.99 -20.29
CA TRP A 295 20.50 -17.67 -20.07
C TRP A 295 21.86 -17.77 -19.33
N PRO A 296 22.90 -18.30 -20.00
CA PRO A 296 24.19 -18.53 -19.37
C PRO A 296 24.85 -17.21 -18.94
N GLY A 297 25.22 -17.13 -17.66
CA GLY A 297 25.92 -15.97 -17.09
C GLY A 297 25.03 -14.76 -16.79
N CYS A 298 23.72 -14.83 -17.04
CA CYS A 298 22.79 -13.75 -16.70
C CYS A 298 22.44 -13.79 -15.19
N PRO A 299 22.47 -12.64 -14.48
CA PRO A 299 22.01 -12.57 -13.09
C PRO A 299 20.54 -12.99 -12.95
N VAL A 300 20.24 -13.72 -11.86
CA VAL A 300 18.88 -14.16 -11.53
C VAL A 300 18.44 -13.48 -10.23
N HIS A 301 17.28 -12.85 -10.26
CA HIS A 301 16.66 -12.19 -9.12
C HIS A 301 15.38 -12.93 -8.75
N LEU A 302 15.20 -13.24 -7.47
CA LEU A 302 14.10 -14.06 -6.97
C LEU A 302 13.18 -13.22 -6.09
N GLU A 303 11.88 -13.51 -6.13
CA GLU A 303 10.89 -12.88 -5.24
C GLU A 303 11.00 -11.33 -5.27
N ALA A 304 11.29 -10.79 -6.46
CA ALA A 304 11.68 -9.40 -6.66
C ALA A 304 10.49 -8.47 -6.40
N PRO A 305 10.54 -7.60 -5.37
CA PRO A 305 9.47 -6.65 -5.12
C PRO A 305 9.46 -5.59 -6.22
N ILE A 306 8.27 -5.25 -6.73
CA ILE A 306 8.12 -4.20 -7.73
C ILE A 306 7.03 -3.22 -7.35
N GLU A 307 7.34 -1.93 -7.49
CA GLU A 307 6.39 -0.84 -7.40
C GLU A 307 6.68 0.17 -8.50
N ALA A 308 5.66 0.48 -9.30
CA ALA A 308 5.80 1.34 -10.47
C ALA A 308 4.54 2.18 -10.70
N ASN A 309 4.66 3.24 -11.49
CA ASN A 309 3.48 3.95 -11.98
C ASN A 309 2.80 3.08 -13.05
N GLY A 310 1.51 2.86 -12.87
CA GLY A 310 0.68 2.16 -13.85
C GLY A 310 -0.04 3.14 -14.78
N PRO A 311 -0.78 2.62 -15.77
CA PRO A 311 -1.63 3.43 -16.63
C PRO A 311 -2.66 4.23 -15.82
N ASN A 312 -3.09 5.37 -16.35
CA ASN A 312 -4.18 6.19 -15.78
C ASN A 312 -3.96 6.65 -14.32
N GLY A 313 -2.70 6.86 -13.91
CA GLY A 313 -2.37 7.33 -12.55
C GLY A 313 -2.50 6.27 -11.46
N THR A 314 -2.62 4.99 -11.83
CA THR A 314 -2.55 3.87 -10.88
C THR A 314 -1.10 3.60 -10.45
N ARG A 315 -0.93 2.79 -9.40
CA ARG A 315 0.34 2.31 -8.87
C ARG A 315 0.33 0.80 -8.95
N ILE A 316 1.22 0.23 -9.76
CA ILE A 316 1.40 -1.22 -9.83
C ILE A 316 2.24 -1.63 -8.63
N ARG A 317 1.78 -2.63 -7.87
CA ARG A 317 2.57 -3.22 -6.78
C ARG A 317 2.44 -4.73 -6.81
N GLY A 318 3.57 -5.42 -6.74
CA GLY A 318 3.60 -6.87 -6.74
C GLY A 318 4.95 -7.44 -6.37
N ARG A 319 5.08 -8.74 -6.58
CA ARG A 319 6.31 -9.48 -6.39
C ARG A 319 6.44 -10.47 -7.54
N ILE A 320 7.56 -10.40 -8.25
CA ILE A 320 7.84 -11.25 -9.41
C ILE A 320 8.60 -12.47 -8.90
N ASP A 321 8.14 -13.67 -9.24
CA ASP A 321 8.71 -14.91 -8.72
C ASP A 321 10.18 -15.05 -9.10
N LEU A 322 10.51 -14.82 -10.39
CA LEU A 322 11.88 -14.84 -10.89
C LEU A 322 12.08 -13.90 -12.08
N LEU A 323 13.22 -13.19 -12.08
CA LEU A 323 13.71 -12.36 -13.18
C LEU A 323 15.10 -12.81 -13.59
N VAL A 324 15.35 -12.86 -14.90
CA VAL A 324 16.70 -12.97 -15.45
C VAL A 324 17.07 -11.65 -16.09
N GLU A 325 18.23 -11.10 -15.70
CA GLU A 325 18.74 -9.84 -16.23
C GLU A 325 19.54 -10.08 -17.51
N GLU A 326 18.96 -9.71 -18.65
CA GLU A 326 19.69 -9.63 -19.91
C GLU A 326 20.29 -8.23 -20.08
N PRO A 327 21.31 -8.05 -20.95
CA PRO A 327 21.94 -6.74 -21.16
C PRO A 327 20.96 -5.62 -21.50
N ASN A 328 19.94 -5.92 -22.32
CA ASN A 328 19.00 -4.95 -22.88
C ASN A 328 17.53 -5.20 -22.45
N GLY A 329 17.28 -6.06 -21.46
CA GLY A 329 15.92 -6.41 -21.11
C GLY A 329 15.81 -7.38 -19.94
N TRP A 330 14.57 -7.75 -19.65
CA TRP A 330 14.21 -8.68 -18.59
C TRP A 330 13.48 -9.89 -19.15
N VAL A 331 13.89 -11.07 -18.72
CA VAL A 331 13.08 -12.28 -18.84
C VAL A 331 12.34 -12.46 -17.53
N LEU A 332 11.01 -12.45 -17.61
CA LEU A 332 10.15 -12.69 -16.47
C LEU A 332 9.68 -14.14 -16.45
N LEU A 333 9.75 -14.76 -15.28
CA LEU A 333 9.19 -16.08 -15.02
C LEU A 333 8.22 -15.99 -13.84
N ASP A 334 6.99 -16.47 -14.06
CA ASP A 334 5.95 -16.62 -13.04
C ASP A 334 5.63 -18.10 -12.86
N HIS A 335 5.60 -18.58 -11.63
CA HIS A 335 5.48 -20.00 -11.28
C HIS A 335 4.02 -20.34 -10.97
N LYS A 336 3.45 -21.34 -11.64
CA LYS A 336 2.06 -21.78 -11.40
C LYS A 336 2.01 -23.28 -11.10
N SER A 337 1.41 -23.67 -9.98
CA SER A 337 1.31 -25.08 -9.54
C SER A 337 0.22 -25.89 -10.25
N ASN A 338 -0.41 -25.36 -11.30
CA ASN A 338 -1.50 -26.04 -11.99
C ASN A 338 -1.01 -27.33 -12.67
N PRO A 339 -1.61 -28.52 -12.42
CA PRO A 339 -1.20 -29.78 -13.03
C PRO A 339 -1.62 -29.92 -14.51
N GLY A 340 -2.26 -28.90 -15.11
CA GLY A 340 -2.76 -28.93 -16.48
C GLY A 340 -1.68 -29.21 -17.53
N GLY A 341 -1.94 -30.21 -18.39
CA GLY A 341 -1.12 -30.51 -19.57
C GLY A 341 -1.34 -29.54 -20.73
N ALA A 342 -0.67 -29.79 -21.86
CA ALA A 342 -0.64 -28.92 -23.04
C ALA A 342 -2.02 -28.57 -23.65
N ALA A 343 -3.02 -29.41 -23.44
CA ALA A 343 -4.39 -29.16 -23.91
C ALA A 343 -5.07 -27.91 -23.26
N ARG A 344 -4.44 -27.28 -22.26
CA ARG A 344 -4.97 -26.08 -21.56
C ARG A 344 -4.10 -24.84 -21.77
N ASP A 345 -3.27 -24.83 -22.80
CA ASP A 345 -2.30 -23.76 -23.03
C ASP A 345 -2.95 -22.42 -23.39
N GLU A 346 -4.05 -22.46 -24.14
CA GLU A 346 -4.86 -21.27 -24.44
C GLU A 346 -5.49 -20.69 -23.17
N ASP A 347 -6.08 -21.54 -22.32
CA ASP A 347 -6.66 -21.12 -21.03
C ASP A 347 -5.59 -20.51 -20.10
N LEU A 348 -4.39 -21.11 -20.06
CA LEU A 348 -3.27 -20.61 -19.27
C LEU A 348 -2.80 -19.24 -19.78
N ALA A 349 -2.67 -19.09 -21.10
CA ALA A 349 -2.29 -17.83 -21.73
C ALA A 349 -3.31 -16.72 -21.45
N ALA A 350 -4.60 -17.01 -21.63
CA ALA A 350 -5.69 -16.05 -21.35
C ALA A 350 -5.74 -15.66 -19.87
N LYS A 351 -5.53 -16.63 -18.96
CA LYS A 351 -5.62 -16.39 -17.51
C LYS A 351 -4.42 -15.62 -16.94
N HIS A 352 -3.21 -15.88 -17.43
CA HIS A 352 -1.98 -15.38 -16.80
C HIS A 352 -1.20 -14.39 -17.66
N GLY A 353 -1.48 -14.31 -18.96
CA GLY A 353 -0.92 -13.30 -19.85
C GLY A 353 -1.09 -11.86 -19.36
N PRO A 354 -2.29 -11.43 -18.89
CA PRO A 354 -2.48 -10.06 -18.39
C PRO A 354 -1.59 -9.73 -17.20
N GLN A 355 -1.32 -10.72 -16.33
CA GLN A 355 -0.42 -10.57 -15.19
C GLN A 355 1.03 -10.36 -15.65
N ILE A 356 1.50 -11.16 -16.62
CA ILE A 356 2.84 -11.02 -17.20
C ILE A 356 3.01 -9.65 -17.88
N GLU A 357 2.03 -9.23 -18.67
CA GLU A 357 2.05 -7.91 -19.34
C GLU A 357 2.07 -6.76 -18.31
N SER A 358 1.26 -6.86 -17.26
CA SER A 358 1.27 -5.87 -16.18
C SER A 358 2.63 -5.79 -15.48
N TYR A 359 3.33 -6.90 -15.28
CA TYR A 359 4.69 -6.87 -14.75
C TYR A 359 5.68 -6.31 -15.77
N GLY A 360 5.54 -6.61 -17.05
CA GLY A 360 6.36 -6.03 -18.12
C GLY A 360 6.28 -4.49 -18.15
N HIS A 361 5.08 -3.92 -18.01
CA HIS A 361 4.91 -2.48 -17.86
C HIS A 361 5.59 -1.92 -16.60
N ALA A 362 5.44 -2.62 -15.48
CA ALA A 362 6.07 -2.20 -14.23
C ALA A 362 7.60 -2.21 -14.32
N LEU A 363 8.19 -3.23 -14.96
CA LEU A 363 9.64 -3.34 -15.19
C LEU A 363 10.15 -2.20 -16.06
N LEU A 364 9.47 -1.90 -17.17
CA LEU A 364 9.85 -0.79 -18.03
C LEU A 364 9.77 0.54 -17.29
N SER A 365 8.68 0.78 -16.56
CA SER A 365 8.50 2.02 -15.80
C SER A 365 9.49 2.18 -14.65
N ALA A 366 9.90 1.09 -14.00
CA ALA A 366 10.78 1.13 -12.83
C ALA A 366 12.27 1.12 -13.19
N THR A 367 12.64 0.43 -14.28
CA THR A 367 14.06 0.17 -14.62
C THR A 367 14.51 0.78 -15.95
N GLY A 368 13.57 1.24 -16.78
CA GLY A 368 13.86 1.70 -18.15
C GLY A 368 14.17 0.59 -19.16
N LYS A 369 14.31 -0.67 -18.71
CA LYS A 369 14.54 -1.84 -19.57
C LYS A 369 13.21 -2.57 -19.84
N PRO A 370 12.91 -2.94 -21.10
CA PRO A 370 11.68 -3.67 -21.43
C PRO A 370 11.75 -5.14 -20.99
N MET A 371 10.58 -5.78 -20.85
CA MET A 371 10.48 -7.24 -20.76
C MET A 371 10.69 -7.84 -22.15
N SER A 372 11.76 -8.61 -22.34
CA SER A 372 12.10 -9.28 -23.60
C SER A 372 11.30 -10.57 -23.77
N GLN A 373 11.04 -11.29 -22.68
CA GLN A 373 10.29 -12.55 -22.66
C GLN A 373 9.48 -12.69 -21.37
N GLY A 374 8.30 -13.30 -21.48
CA GLY A 374 7.46 -13.68 -20.34
C GLY A 374 7.15 -15.17 -20.38
N TRP A 375 7.47 -15.88 -19.31
CA TRP A 375 7.29 -17.31 -19.19
C TRP A 375 6.43 -17.67 -17.98
N LEU A 376 5.66 -18.74 -18.13
CA LEU A 376 5.04 -19.48 -17.05
C LEU A 376 5.83 -20.76 -16.80
N TYR A 377 6.33 -20.95 -15.58
CA TYR A 377 6.89 -22.22 -15.17
C TYR A 377 5.85 -23.04 -14.41
N LEU A 378 5.59 -24.26 -14.87
CA LEU A 378 4.58 -25.17 -14.32
C LEU A 378 5.31 -26.36 -13.66
N PRO A 379 5.79 -26.26 -12.42
CA PRO A 379 6.61 -27.30 -11.78
C PRO A 379 5.92 -28.67 -11.73
N VAL A 380 4.61 -28.69 -11.45
CA VAL A 380 3.85 -29.95 -11.38
C VAL A 380 3.74 -30.62 -12.74
N ALA A 381 3.56 -29.82 -13.81
CA ALA A 381 3.48 -30.32 -15.18
C ALA A 381 4.86 -30.51 -15.84
N ALA A 382 5.95 -30.17 -15.15
CA ALA A 382 7.33 -30.26 -15.63
C ALA A 382 7.58 -29.56 -16.97
N ARG A 383 7.10 -28.32 -17.10
CA ARG A 383 7.25 -27.54 -18.34
C ARG A 383 7.32 -26.04 -18.10
N ALA A 384 7.98 -25.33 -19.00
CA ALA A 384 7.98 -23.88 -19.08
C ALA A 384 7.31 -23.44 -20.39
N VAL A 385 6.43 -22.45 -20.33
CA VAL A 385 5.60 -22.00 -21.45
C VAL A 385 5.81 -20.51 -21.66
N ARG A 386 6.26 -20.12 -22.85
CA ARG A 386 6.47 -18.71 -23.19
C ARG A 386 5.19 -18.11 -23.74
N LEU A 387 4.81 -16.95 -23.19
CA LEU A 387 3.66 -16.19 -23.63
C LEU A 387 4.09 -14.98 -24.46
N SER A 388 3.28 -14.63 -25.46
CA SER A 388 3.35 -13.36 -26.17
C SER A 388 1.97 -12.73 -26.22
N CYS A 389 1.92 -11.42 -25.98
CA CYS A 389 0.74 -10.62 -26.32
C CYS A 389 0.60 -10.59 -27.85
N VAL A 390 -0.61 -10.78 -28.34
CA VAL A 390 -0.96 -10.57 -29.75
C VAL A 390 -1.37 -9.11 -29.86
N PRO A 391 -0.60 -8.27 -30.60
CA PRO A 391 -0.99 -6.89 -30.80
C PRO A 391 -2.37 -6.88 -31.49
N SER A 392 -3.33 -6.20 -30.88
CA SER A 392 -4.62 -5.98 -31.53
C SER A 392 -4.36 -5.19 -32.82
N SER A 393 -4.64 -5.78 -33.98
CA SER A 393 -4.66 -5.03 -35.23
C SER A 393 -5.54 -3.78 -35.03
N PRO A 394 -5.10 -2.58 -35.42
CA PRO A 394 -5.99 -1.43 -35.41
C PRO A 394 -7.20 -1.77 -36.29
N PRO A 395 -8.43 -1.34 -35.91
CA PRO A 395 -9.59 -1.52 -36.78
C PRO A 395 -9.24 -0.94 -38.14
N GLY A 396 -9.29 -1.80 -39.17
CA GLY A 396 -8.86 -1.46 -40.52
C GLY A 396 -9.51 -0.17 -40.98
N SER A 397 -8.69 0.72 -41.53
CA SER A 397 -9.12 1.84 -42.35
C SER A 397 -10.15 1.33 -43.35
N ALA A 398 -11.42 1.67 -43.14
CA ALA A 398 -12.44 1.54 -44.15
C ALA A 398 -11.93 2.28 -45.38
N GLN A 399 -11.71 1.54 -46.46
CA GLN A 399 -11.44 2.10 -47.78
C GLN A 399 -12.53 3.13 -48.07
N GLN A 400 -12.15 4.40 -48.17
CA GLN A 400 -12.95 5.41 -48.85
C GLN A 400 -13.11 4.93 -50.29
N LYS A 401 -14.25 4.30 -50.58
CA LYS A 401 -14.74 4.23 -51.95
C LYS A 401 -15.09 5.66 -52.35
N HIS A 402 -14.32 6.18 -53.30
CA HIS A 402 -14.78 7.25 -54.16
C HIS A 402 -16.05 6.76 -54.86
N GLU A 403 -17.20 7.34 -54.52
CA GLU A 403 -18.35 7.39 -55.40
C GLU A 403 -18.43 8.81 -55.96
N GLU A 404 -17.97 8.93 -57.20
CA GLU A 404 -18.33 10.01 -58.10
C GLU A 404 -19.77 9.80 -58.60
N THR A 405 -20.37 10.93 -58.97
CA THR A 405 -21.50 11.16 -59.89
C THR A 405 -22.95 10.94 -59.44
N GLN A 406 -23.67 12.09 -59.44
CA GLN A 406 -24.98 12.37 -60.07
C GLN A 406 -26.20 11.61 -59.50
N GLU A 407 -27.41 12.15 -59.39
CA GLU A 407 -28.12 13.18 -60.14
C GLU A 407 -29.41 13.58 -59.37
N TRP A 408 -30.07 14.61 -59.87
CA TRP A 408 -31.21 15.35 -59.34
C TRP A 408 -32.53 14.55 -59.22
N MET A 409 -33.25 14.71 -58.10
CA MET A 409 -34.64 15.24 -58.02
C MET A 409 -35.13 15.35 -56.58
#